data_AF-A0A249P674-F1
#
_entry.id   AF-A0A249P674-F1
#
_cell.length_a   1.000
_cell.length_b   1.000
_cell.length_c   1.000
_cell.angle_alpha   90.00
_cell.angle_beta   90.00
_cell.angle_gamma   90.00
#
_symmetry.space_group_name_H-M   'P 1'
#
loop_
_entity.id
_entity.type
_entity.pdbx_description
1 polymer ?
#
loop_
_entity_poly.entity_id
_entity_poly.type
_entity_poly.pdbx_seq_one_letter_code
_entity_poly.pdbx_strand_id
1 'polypeptide(L)' 'MAQQRNNYDCGVFVVDGTRALVSILAQGPRPAHEPLHLDNLVADGQALQDRLRAHAALDR' A
#
# COMPACT_ATOMS: atom_id res chain seq x y z
N MET A 1 -3.31 10.34 -2.88
CA MET A 1 -3.58 8.98 -3.40
C MET A 1 -4.01 9.10 -4.84
N ALA A 2 -3.36 8.41 -5.78
CA ALA A 2 -3.79 8.43 -7.18
C ALA A 2 -5.26 8.00 -7.31
N GLN A 3 -5.99 8.58 -8.26
CA GLN A 3 -7.34 8.11 -8.55
C GLN A 3 -7.26 6.73 -9.20
N GLN A 4 -7.90 5.72 -8.61
CA GLN A 4 -8.04 4.41 -9.23
C GLN A 4 -8.73 4.55 -10.60
N ARG A 5 -8.25 3.81 -11.60
CA ARG A 5 -8.76 3.87 -12.99
C ARG A 5 -9.90 2.90 -13.26
N ASN A 6 -10.27 2.09 -12.26
CA ASN A 6 -11.37 1.14 -12.33
C ASN A 6 -12.16 1.17 -11.02
N ASN A 7 -13.27 0.44 -10.98
CA ASN A 7 -14.18 0.43 -9.84
C ASN A 7 -14.07 -0.84 -8.97
N TYR A 8 -13.03 -1.66 -9.15
CA TYR A 8 -12.87 -2.94 -8.46
C TYR A 8 -11.58 -3.04 -7.63
N ASP A 9 -10.60 -2.18 -7.85
CA ASP A 9 -9.32 -2.18 -7.11
C ASP A 9 -9.35 -1.33 -5.84
N CYS A 10 -10.51 -0.86 -5.39
CA CYS A 10 -10.60 0.03 -4.23
C CYS A 10 -10.01 -0.61 -2.97
N GLY A 11 -10.22 -1.92 -2.79
CA GLY A 11 -9.63 -2.68 -1.69
C GLY A 11 -8.11 -2.81 -1.79
N VAL A 12 -7.59 -3.05 -3.01
CA VAL A 12 -6.14 -3.14 -3.26
C VAL A 12 -5.48 -1.79 -2.96
N PHE A 13 -6.10 -0.70 -3.40
CA PHE A 13 -5.63 0.65 -3.20
C PHE A 13 -5.50 1.01 -1.72
N VAL A 14 -6.50 0.66 -0.90
CA VAL A 14 -6.47 0.88 0.55
C VAL A 14 -5.34 0.09 1.19
N VAL A 15 -5.18 -1.20 0.85
CA VAL A 15 -4.15 -2.06 1.44
C VAL A 15 -2.74 -1.57 1.08
N ASP A 16 -2.51 -1.23 -0.18
CA ASP A 16 -1.20 -0.76 -0.63
C ASP A 16 -0.89 0.64 -0.08
N GLY A 17 -1.91 1.49 0.07
CA GLY A 17 -1.76 2.81 0.68
C GLY A 17 -1.41 2.75 2.16
N THR A 18 -2.06 1.85 2.92
CA THR A 18 -1.69 1.60 4.31
C THR A 18 -0.27 1.05 4.41
N ARG A 19 0.13 0.12 3.53
CA ARG A 19 1.51 -0.39 3.51
C ARG A 19 2.53 0.71 3.23
N ALA A 20 2.29 1.55 2.23
CA ALA A 20 3.17 2.66 1.90
C ALA A 20 3.28 3.64 3.08
N LEU A 21 2.16 3.94 3.73
CA LEU A 21 2.12 4.78 4.93
C LEU A 21 2.93 4.16 6.09
N VAL A 22 2.74 2.88 6.38
CA VAL A 22 3.50 2.20 7.45
C VAL A 22 5.00 2.19 7.13
N SER A 23 5.39 1.94 5.89
CA SER A 23 6.79 1.99 5.46
C SER A 23 7.41 3.38 5.63
N ILE A 24 6.62 4.42 5.33
CA ILE A 24 6.97 5.83 5.55
C ILE A 24 7.18 6.14 7.03
N LEU A 25 6.27 5.67 7.89
CA LEU A 25 6.32 5.91 9.34
C LEU A 25 7.44 5.12 10.01
N ALA A 26 7.74 3.93 9.51
CA ALA A 26 8.84 3.09 10.00
C ALA A 26 10.22 3.69 9.75
N GLN A 27 10.37 4.63 8.82
CA GLN A 27 11.62 5.35 8.56
C GLN A 27 11.97 6.38 9.65
N GLY A 28 11.06 6.63 10.61
CA GLY A 28 11.31 7.47 11.76
C GLY A 28 10.56 8.81 11.72
N PRO A 29 10.86 9.72 12.67
CA PRO A 29 10.15 10.97 12.84
C PRO A 29 10.21 11.83 11.58
N ARG A 30 9.04 12.18 11.05
CA ARG A 30 8.90 13.09 9.92
C ARG A 30 8.42 14.45 10.41
N PRO A 31 8.84 15.57 9.78
CA PRO A 31 8.26 16.87 10.07
C PRO A 31 6.73 16.82 9.99
N ALA A 32 6.03 17.31 11.01
CA ALA A 32 4.56 17.22 11.12
C ALA A 32 3.79 17.88 9.95
N HIS A 33 4.48 18.68 9.15
CA HIS A 33 3.93 19.45 8.04
C HIS A 33 4.33 18.89 6.67
N GLU A 34 5.12 17.83 6.61
CA GLU A 34 5.51 17.24 5.34
C GLU A 34 4.36 16.36 4.80
N PRO A 35 3.82 16.67 3.60
CA PRO A 35 2.76 15.87 3.03
C PRO A 35 3.17 14.40 2.87
N LEU A 36 2.28 13.48 3.24
CA LEU A 36 2.45 12.07 2.94
C LEU A 36 2.22 11.83 1.45
N HIS A 37 3.30 11.75 0.68
CA HIS A 37 3.26 11.50 -0.76
C HIS A 37 2.78 10.07 -1.09
N LEU A 38 1.45 9.90 -1.13
CA LEU A 38 0.78 8.67 -1.58
C LEU A 38 0.21 8.80 -3.00
N ASP A 39 0.55 9.86 -3.71
CA ASP A 39 -0.04 10.22 -5.01
C ASP A 39 0.51 9.37 -6.17
N ASN A 40 1.63 8.69 -5.95
CA ASN A 40 2.23 7.75 -6.90
C ASN A 40 1.75 6.31 -6.68
N LEU A 41 0.80 6.09 -5.76
CA LEU A 41 0.29 4.76 -5.47
C LEU A 41 -0.52 4.25 -6.66
N VAL A 42 -0.09 3.13 -7.23
CA VAL A 42 -0.83 2.38 -8.24
C VAL A 42 -1.26 1.08 -7.59
N ALA A 43 -2.56 0.77 -7.66
CA ALA A 43 -3.06 -0.50 -7.18
C ALA A 43 -2.42 -1.64 -7.99
N ASP A 44 -1.77 -2.56 -7.30
CA ASP A 44 -1.18 -3.75 -7.91
C ASP A 44 -1.80 -5.00 -7.29
N GLY A 45 -2.90 -5.44 -7.91
CA GLY A 45 -3.62 -6.62 -7.47
C GLY A 45 -2.80 -7.90 -7.55
N GLN A 46 -1.83 -7.98 -8.48
CA GLN A 46 -0.96 -9.14 -8.62
C GLN A 46 0.05 -9.19 -7.48
N ALA A 47 0.73 -8.07 -7.21
CA ALA A 47 1.66 -7.97 -6.09
C ALA A 47 0.97 -8.26 -4.75
N LEU A 48 -0.27 -7.79 -4.55
CA LEU A 48 -1.05 -8.14 -3.36
C LEU A 48 -1.32 -9.64 -3.25
N GLN A 49 -1.74 -10.30 -4.33
CA GLN A 49 -1.95 -11.75 -4.34
C GLN A 49 -0.67 -12.53 -4.03
N ASP A 50 0.46 -12.14 -4.61
CA ASP A 50 1.73 -12.82 -4.40
C ASP A 50 2.18 -12.72 -2.94
N ARG A 51 1.98 -11.55 -2.31
CA ARG A 51 2.23 -11.37 -0.88
C ARG A 51 1.33 -12.25 -0.01
N LEU A 52 0.03 -12.32 -0.32
CA LEU A 52 -0.92 -13.15 0.42
C LEU A 52 -0.55 -14.63 0.35
N ARG A 53 -0.15 -15.10 -0.84
CA ARG A 53 0.37 -16.46 -1.04
C ARG A 53 1.65 -16.71 -0.24
N ALA A 54 2.58 -15.74 -0.24
CA ALA A 54 3.80 -15.85 0.53
C ALA A 54 3.52 -15.95 2.04
N HIS A 55 2.56 -15.18 2.59
CA HIS A 55 2.20 -15.27 4.01
C HIS A 55 1.55 -16.62 4.33
N ALA A 56 0.61 -17.07 3.49
CA ALA A 56 0.00 -18.39 3.65
C ALA A 56 1.01 -19.56 3.57
N ALA A 57 2.12 -19.38 2.85
CA ALA A 57 3.21 -20.36 2.80
C ALA A 57 4.12 -20.32 4.03
N LEU A 58 4.24 -19.18 4.71
CA LEU A 58 5.02 -19.03 5.96
C LEU A 58 4.28 -19.59 7.18
N ASP A 59 2.95 -19.60 7.14
CA ASP A 59 2.10 -20.14 8.21
C ASP A 59 1.95 -21.68 8.17
N ARG A 60 2.65 -22.37 7.26
CA ARG A 60 2.60 -23.83 7.05
C ARG A 60 3.87 -24.51 7.51
#